data_AF-A0A3R9M975-F1
#
_entry.id   AF-A0A3R9M975-F1
#
_cell.length_a   1.000
_cell.length_b   1.000
_cell.length_c   1.000
_cell.angle_alpha   90.00
_cell.angle_beta   90.00
_cell.angle_gamma   90.00
#
_symmetry.space_group_name_H-M   'P 1'
#
loop_
_entity.id
_entity.type
_entity.pdbx_description
1 polymer ?
#
loop_
_entity_poly.entity_id
_entity_poly.type
_entity_poly.pdbx_seq_one_letter_code
_entity_poly.pdbx_strand_id
1 'polypeptide(L)'
;MTAFLYQVKAGDGFKMKVLQRKNSFFNSPEEAVSEALVLKEGMDKRYKHGIQWDYKGKMVGSVKKLKFLRGYLEGDRDTPAFYLQIIKVENEQDELQANTPKKPKKVTQKDKTVMKRVLKLHQ
;
A
#
# COMPACT_ATOMS: atom_id res chain seq x y z
N MET A 1 14.32 -15.91 16.96
CA MET A 1 12.90 -15.94 16.55
C MET A 1 12.82 -15.21 15.23
N THR A 2 12.27 -15.80 14.17
CA THR A 2 12.09 -15.10 12.90
C THR A 2 10.90 -14.14 13.05
N ALA A 3 11.16 -12.85 13.20
CA ALA A 3 10.12 -11.83 13.21
C ALA A 3 9.77 -11.46 11.77
N PHE A 4 8.49 -11.19 11.48
CA PHE A 4 8.09 -10.67 10.17
C PHE A 4 7.85 -9.17 10.27
N LEU A 5 8.40 -8.44 9.31
CA LEU A 5 8.15 -7.03 9.12
C LEU A 5 7.41 -6.79 7.81
N TYR A 6 6.76 -5.63 7.71
CA TYR A 6 5.99 -5.25 6.55
C TYR A 6 6.56 -3.97 5.94
N GLN A 7 6.80 -3.99 4.64
CA GLN A 7 7.19 -2.83 3.86
C GLN A 7 6.06 -2.42 2.92
N VAL A 8 6.00 -1.13 2.60
CA VAL A 8 4.98 -0.55 1.73
C VAL A 8 5.61 0.04 0.49
N LYS A 9 4.97 -0.19 -0.65
CA LYS A 9 5.30 0.44 -1.94
C LYS A 9 4.02 0.98 -2.58
N ALA A 10 4.10 2.16 -3.17
CA ALA A 10 3.07 2.71 -4.04
C ALA A 10 3.63 2.92 -5.45
N GLY A 11 2.99 2.36 -6.47
CA GLY A 11 3.34 2.61 -7.86
C GLY A 11 2.67 3.88 -8.36
N ASP A 12 3.46 4.82 -8.86
CA ASP A 12 3.00 5.99 -9.62
C ASP A 12 2.93 5.59 -11.09
N GLY A 13 1.72 5.30 -11.58
CA GLY A 13 1.48 4.81 -12.94
C GLY A 13 1.90 5.82 -14.00
N PHE A 14 1.65 7.10 -13.75
CA PHE A 14 2.00 8.18 -14.67
C PHE A 14 3.52 8.41 -14.76
N LYS A 15 4.23 8.43 -13.61
CA LYS A 15 5.69 8.62 -13.60
C LYS A 15 6.48 7.33 -13.81
N MET A 16 5.82 6.18 -13.90
CA MET A 16 6.43 4.85 -13.93
C MET A 16 7.48 4.65 -12.82
N LYS A 17 7.20 5.17 -11.62
CA LYS A 17 8.13 5.15 -10.47
C LYS A 17 7.45 4.56 -9.25
N VAL A 18 8.24 3.88 -8.42
CA VAL A 18 7.78 3.40 -7.12
C VAL A 18 8.08 4.46 -6.06
N LEU A 19 7.03 4.85 -5.33
CA LEU A 19 7.08 5.68 -4.14
C LEU A 19 7.12 4.76 -2.92
N GLN A 20 8.15 4.93 -2.10
CA GLN A 20 8.27 4.26 -0.81
C GLN A 20 9.10 5.16 0.12
N ARG A 21 8.84 5.05 1.43
CA ARG A 21 9.74 5.63 2.42
C ARG A 21 10.96 4.71 2.52
N LYS A 22 12.17 5.27 2.38
CA LYS A 22 13.42 4.49 2.44
C LYS A 22 13.53 3.81 3.80
N ASN A 23 14.00 2.55 3.81
CA ASN A 23 14.22 1.73 5.01
C ASN A 23 13.05 1.77 5.99
N SER A 24 11.83 1.67 5.44
CA SER A 24 10.60 1.72 6.25
C SER A 24 9.96 0.36 6.36
N PHE A 25 9.87 -0.11 7.61
CA PHE A 25 9.34 -1.41 8.00
C PHE A 25 8.31 -1.21 9.11
N PHE A 26 7.34 -2.11 9.21
CA PHE A 26 6.23 -2.03 10.16
C PHE A 26 6.00 -3.39 10.82
N ASN A 27 5.52 -3.39 12.07
CA ASN A 27 5.33 -4.62 12.83
C ASN A 27 4.08 -5.38 12.41
N SER A 28 3.12 -4.69 11.79
CA SER A 28 1.85 -5.30 11.41
C SER A 28 1.42 -4.93 9.98
N PRO A 29 0.59 -5.78 9.34
CA PRO A 29 -0.01 -5.44 8.06
C PRO A 29 -0.94 -4.23 8.19
N GLU A 30 -1.55 -3.99 9.35
CA GLU A 30 -2.39 -2.82 9.62
C GLU A 30 -1.60 -1.51 9.54
N GLU A 31 -0.45 -1.46 10.20
CA GLU A 31 0.45 -0.30 10.16
C GLU A 31 0.93 -0.04 8.73
N ALA A 32 1.27 -1.09 7.99
CA ALA A 32 1.67 -1.00 6.59
C ALA A 32 0.52 -0.49 5.69
N VAL A 33 -0.72 -0.97 5.88
CA VAL A 33 -1.88 -0.44 5.13
C VAL A 33 -2.08 1.05 5.44
N SER A 34 -1.95 1.46 6.70
CA SER A 34 -2.06 2.88 7.08
C SER A 34 -1.04 3.76 6.35
N GLU A 35 0.24 3.36 6.33
CA GLU A 35 1.27 4.09 5.58
C GLU A 35 0.97 4.11 4.07
N ALA A 36 0.47 3.00 3.52
CA ALA A 36 0.09 2.93 2.11
C ALA A 36 -1.05 3.91 1.77
N LEU A 37 -2.01 4.09 2.67
CA LEU A 37 -3.09 5.07 2.51
C LEU A 37 -2.56 6.51 2.53
N VAL A 38 -1.52 6.80 3.32
CA VAL A 38 -0.83 8.10 3.28
C VAL A 38 -0.18 8.34 1.91
N LEU A 39 0.47 7.32 1.34
CA LEU A 39 1.04 7.42 -0.02
C LEU A 39 -0.06 7.65 -1.06
N LYS A 40 -1.22 6.99 -0.91
CA LYS A 40 -2.41 7.25 -1.73
C LYS A 40 -2.89 8.68 -1.62
N GLU A 41 -3.04 9.24 -0.43
CA GLU A 41 -3.41 10.65 -0.27
C GLU A 41 -2.42 11.60 -0.96
N GLY A 42 -1.11 11.29 -0.87
CA GLY A 42 -0.07 12.04 -1.56
C GLY A 42 -0.19 11.99 -3.08
N MET A 43 -0.49 10.82 -3.64
CA MET A 43 -0.76 10.65 -5.07
C MET A 43 -2.05 11.36 -5.49
N ASP A 44 -3.14 11.16 -4.74
CA ASP A 44 -4.41 11.82 -5.00
C ASP A 44 -4.24 13.35 -5.05
N LYS A 45 -3.52 13.93 -4.08
CA LYS A 45 -3.22 15.37 -4.09
C LYS A 45 -2.37 15.78 -5.30
N ARG A 46 -1.33 15.01 -5.63
CA ARG A 46 -0.42 15.29 -6.77
C ARG A 46 -1.18 15.33 -8.09
N TYR A 47 -2.13 14.42 -8.28
CA TYR A 47 -2.91 14.27 -9.51
C TYR A 47 -4.30 14.91 -9.40
N LYS A 48 -4.46 15.92 -8.53
CA LYS A 48 -5.70 16.70 -8.36
C LYS A 48 -6.97 15.84 -8.19
N HIS A 49 -6.84 14.73 -7.47
CA HIS A 49 -7.89 13.73 -7.23
C HIS A 49 -8.42 13.04 -8.50
N GLY A 50 -7.66 13.07 -9.60
CA GLY A 50 -8.00 12.41 -10.86
C GLY A 50 -7.78 10.90 -10.86
N ILE A 51 -7.13 10.31 -9.84
CA ILE A 51 -6.94 8.86 -9.77
C ILE A 51 -8.25 8.19 -9.34
N GLN A 52 -8.80 7.37 -10.23
CA GLN A 52 -9.95 6.52 -9.92
C GLN A 52 -9.47 5.18 -9.37
N TRP A 53 -9.58 5.01 -8.06
CA TRP A 53 -9.23 3.77 -7.36
C TRP A 53 -10.29 2.68 -7.53
N ASP A 54 -9.86 1.50 -7.96
CA ASP A 54 -10.70 0.31 -8.13
C ASP A 54 -10.78 -0.50 -6.83
N TYR A 55 -11.74 -0.14 -5.97
CA TYR A 55 -12.03 -0.85 -4.71
C TYR A 55 -12.77 -2.19 -4.91
N LYS A 56 -13.28 -2.45 -6.12
CA LYS A 56 -13.93 -3.72 -6.48
C LYS A 56 -12.95 -4.72 -7.10
N GLY A 57 -11.82 -4.23 -7.60
CA GLY A 57 -10.74 -5.01 -8.15
C GLY A 57 -10.21 -6.07 -7.17
N LYS A 58 -9.75 -7.19 -7.74
CA LYS A 58 -9.11 -8.26 -6.98
C LYS A 58 -7.73 -7.80 -6.51
N MET A 59 -7.34 -8.24 -5.31
CA MET A 59 -5.95 -8.16 -4.88
C MET A 59 -5.11 -9.12 -5.71
N VAL A 60 -3.90 -8.71 -6.07
CA VAL A 60 -3.03 -9.48 -6.98
C VAL A 60 -1.66 -9.66 -6.36
N GLY A 61 -1.16 -10.89 -6.39
CA GLY A 61 0.13 -11.29 -5.84
C GLY A 61 -0.02 -12.41 -4.82
N SER A 62 1.01 -12.58 -3.99
CA SER A 62 1.06 -13.58 -2.93
C SER A 62 1.03 -12.91 -1.55
N VAL A 63 0.89 -13.70 -0.48
CA VAL A 63 0.98 -13.23 0.90
C VAL A 63 2.33 -12.55 1.19
N LYS A 64 3.42 -12.94 0.52
CA LYS A 64 4.71 -12.24 0.66
C LYS A 64 4.74 -10.88 -0.03
N LYS A 65 3.96 -10.68 -1.10
CA LYS A 65 3.97 -9.48 -1.93
C LYS A 65 2.61 -9.26 -2.58
N LEU A 66 1.80 -8.39 -1.98
CA LEU A 66 0.40 -8.21 -2.33
C LEU A 66 0.12 -6.79 -2.83
N LYS A 67 -0.33 -6.65 -4.08
CA LYS A 67 -0.94 -5.41 -4.59
C LYS A 67 -2.42 -5.43 -4.23
N PHE A 68 -2.83 -4.55 -3.34
CA PHE A 68 -4.16 -4.64 -2.73
C PHE A 68 -5.14 -3.55 -3.17
N LEU A 69 -4.66 -2.49 -3.82
CA LEU A 69 -5.48 -1.45 -4.42
C LEU A 69 -4.82 -0.95 -5.69
N ARG A 70 -5.61 -0.75 -6.75
CA ARG A 70 -5.15 -0.19 -8.02
C ARG A 70 -5.99 1.03 -8.37
N GLY A 71 -5.42 1.95 -9.13
CA GLY A 71 -6.13 3.11 -9.64
C GLY A 71 -5.60 3.52 -10.99
N TYR A 72 -6.38 4.29 -11.71
CA TYR A 72 -6.08 4.73 -13.06
C TYR A 72 -6.31 6.22 -13.18
N LEU A 73 -5.46 6.92 -13.93
CA LEU A 73 -5.62 8.35 -14.12
C LEU A 73 -6.90 8.59 -14.94
N GLU A 74 -7.80 9.42 -14.42
CA GLU A 74 -9.09 9.75 -15.05
C GLU A 74 -9.99 8.52 -15.32
N GLY A 75 -9.66 7.36 -14.75
CA GLY A 75 -10.36 6.10 -14.99
C GLY A 75 -9.88 5.32 -16.21
N ASP A 76 -8.88 5.82 -16.94
CA ASP A 76 -8.38 5.19 -18.15
C ASP A 76 -7.56 3.92 -17.84
N ARG A 77 -8.16 2.76 -18.12
CA ARG A 77 -7.56 1.45 -17.87
C ARG A 77 -6.47 1.05 -18.85
N ASP A 78 -6.34 1.77 -19.97
CA ASP A 78 -5.28 1.55 -20.94
C ASP A 78 -3.97 2.21 -20.48
N THR A 79 -4.04 3.14 -19.52
CA THR A 79 -2.87 3.73 -18.88
C THR A 79 -2.23 2.81 -17.83
N PRO A 80 -0.92 2.96 -17.57
CA PRO A 80 -0.27 2.24 -16.49
C PRO A 80 -0.94 2.51 -15.14
N ALA A 81 -1.29 1.45 -14.42
CA ALA A 81 -2.00 1.54 -13.16
C ALA A 81 -1.14 2.16 -12.05
N PHE A 82 -1.75 3.05 -11.27
CA PHE A 82 -1.34 3.32 -9.90
C PHE A 82 -1.65 2.11 -9.04
N TYR A 83 -0.83 1.84 -8.03
CA TYR A 83 -1.12 0.74 -7.11
C TYR A 83 -0.56 0.97 -5.73
N LEU A 84 -1.19 0.34 -4.74
CA LEU A 84 -0.65 0.17 -3.40
C LEU A 84 -0.27 -1.30 -3.18
N GLN A 85 0.88 -1.51 -2.55
CA GLN A 85 1.48 -2.82 -2.33
C GLN A 85 2.06 -2.94 -0.94
N ILE A 86 1.84 -4.10 -0.32
CA ILE A 86 2.50 -4.52 0.92
C ILE A 86 3.42 -5.69 0.60
N ILE A 87 4.56 -5.72 1.27
CA ILE A 87 5.58 -6.75 1.17
C ILE A 87 5.87 -7.25 2.59
N LYS A 88 5.76 -8.55 2.79
CA LYS A 88 6.16 -9.22 4.02
C LYS A 88 7.64 -9.62 3.89
N VAL A 89 8.45 -9.20 4.84
CA VAL A 89 9.91 -9.41 4.89
C VAL A 89 10.23 -10.21 6.14
N GLU A 90 11.08 -11.21 6.00
CA GLU A 90 11.61 -11.99 7.12
C GLU A 90 12.76 -11.20 7.75
N ASN A 91 12.72 -11.03 9.08
CA ASN A 91 13.79 -10.42 9.86
C ASN A 91 14.56 -11.53 10.57
N GLU A 92 15.58 -12.05 9.91
CA GLU A 92 16.34 -13.22 10.36
C GLU A 92 17.33 -12.87 11.49
N GLN A 93 17.68 -11.58 11.68
CA GLN A 93 18.76 -11.15 12.57
C GLN A 93 18.46 -9.85 13.37
N ASP A 94 17.20 -9.42 13.47
CA ASP A 94 16.80 -8.18 14.17
C ASP A 94 17.51 -6.89 13.68
N GLU A 95 18.16 -6.93 12.51
CA GLU A 95 18.83 -5.77 11.91
C GLU A 95 17.83 -4.71 11.43
N LEU A 96 16.62 -5.15 11.07
CA LEU A 96 15.56 -4.27 10.60
C LEU A 96 14.71 -3.82 11.78
N GLN A 97 14.70 -2.51 12.03
CA GLN A 97 13.81 -1.90 13.02
C GLN A 97 12.50 -1.44 12.39
N ALA A 98 11.40 -1.73 13.07
CA ALA A 98 10.10 -1.19 12.69
C ALA A 98 10.04 0.31 12.95
N ASN A 99 9.47 1.04 12.00
CA ASN A 99 9.22 2.47 12.09
C ASN A 99 7.78 2.73 12.52
N THR A 100 7.56 3.88 13.14
CA THR A 100 6.20 4.34 13.40
C THR A 100 5.48 4.64 12.08
N PRO A 101 4.29 4.06 11.84
CA PRO A 101 3.49 4.34 10.66
C PRO A 101 2.93 5.75 10.72
N LYS A 102 2.80 6.36 9.54
CA LYS A 102 2.01 7.58 9.38
C LYS A 102 0.55 7.20 9.25
N LYS A 103 -0.30 8.02 9.86
CA LYS A 103 -1.75 7.90 9.75
C LYS A 103 -2.26 8.82 8.63
N PRO A 104 -3.11 8.32 7.72
CA PRO A 104 -3.75 9.15 6.70
C PRO A 104 -4.68 10.17 7.36
N LYS A 105 -4.83 11.34 6.74
CA LYS A 105 -5.69 12.41 7.26
C LYS A 105 -7.17 12.06 7.10
N LYS A 106 -7.52 11.33 6.03
CA LYS A 106 -8.87 10.91 5.68
C LYS A 106 -8.86 9.42 5.34
N VAL A 107 -9.73 8.68 6.02
CA VAL A 107 -9.98 7.25 5.72
C VAL A 107 -11.44 7.09 5.35
N THR A 108 -11.71 6.73 4.10
CA THR A 108 -13.08 6.48 3.62
C THR A 108 -13.57 5.10 4.05
N GLN A 109 -14.88 4.86 3.98
CA GLN A 109 -15.44 3.52 4.23
C GLN A 109 -14.93 2.47 3.23
N LYS A 110 -14.62 2.88 1.99
CA LYS A 110 -14.02 2.03 0.97
C LYS A 110 -12.59 1.64 1.36
N ASP A 111 -11.80 2.58 1.88
CA ASP A 111 -10.45 2.31 2.41
C ASP A 111 -10.49 1.31 3.57
N LYS A 112 -11.41 1.49 4.53
CA LYS A 112 -11.61 0.55 5.65
C LYS A 112 -11.96 -0.86 5.16
N THR A 113 -12.78 -0.96 4.11
CA THR A 113 -13.17 -2.25 3.53
C THR A 113 -11.96 -2.97 2.93
N VAL A 114 -11.12 -2.25 2.18
CA VAL A 114 -9.89 -2.79 1.62
C VAL A 114 -8.91 -3.20 2.71
N MET A 115 -8.73 -2.36 3.74
CA MET A 115 -7.91 -2.68 4.90
C MET A 115 -8.33 -3.99 5.56
N LYS A 116 -9.63 -4.17 5.85
CA LYS A 116 -10.15 -5.43 6.42
C LYS A 116 -9.85 -6.65 5.53
N ARG A 117 -9.95 -6.51 4.21
CA ARG A 117 -9.62 -7.60 3.27
C ARG A 117 -8.13 -7.95 3.29
N VAL A 118 -7.25 -6.95 3.38
CA VAL A 118 -5.80 -7.19 3.51
C VAL A 118 -5.50 -7.92 4.82
N LEU A 119 -6.05 -7.45 5.94
CA LEU A 119 -5.82 -8.06 7.25
C LEU A 119 -6.24 -9.53 7.28
N LYS A 120 -7.38 -9.88 6.68
CA LYS A 120 -7.83 -11.28 6.57
C LYS A 120 -6.88 -12.20 5.80
N LEU A 121 -6.03 -11.66 4.91
CA LEU A 121 -5.05 -12.45 4.15
C LEU A 121 -3.71 -12.63 4.88
N HIS A 122 -3.50 -11.87 5.96
CA HIS A 122 -2.27 -11.87 6.75
C HIS A 122 -2.50 -12.32 8.21
N GLN A 123 -3.73 -12.69 8.56
CA GLN A 123 -4.10 -13.48 9.74
C GLN A 123 -3.86 -14.96 9.45
#